data_AF-A0A2M6Y8T7-F1
#
_entry.id   AF-A0A2M6Y8T7-F1
#
_cell.length_a   1.000
_cell.length_b   1.000
_cell.length_c   1.000
_cell.angle_alpha   90.00
_cell.angle_beta   90.00
_cell.angle_gamma   90.00
#
_symmetry.space_group_name_H-M   'P 1'
#
loop_
_entity.id
_entity.type
_entity.pdbx_description
1 polymer ?
#
loop_
_entity_poly.entity_id
_entity_poly.type
_entity_poly.pdbx_seq_one_letter_code
_entity_poly.pdbx_strand_id
1 'polypeptide(L)' 'MKYLSMGMTNSYKVAIEEGANIVRIGTMIFDGEN' A
#
# COMPACT_ATOMS: atom_id res chain seq x y z
N MET A 1 -13.23 -3.27 -12.33
CA MET A 1 -12.85 -3.93 -11.05
C MET A 1 -13.50 -3.17 -9.91
N LYS A 2 -14.08 -3.86 -8.92
CA LYS A 2 -14.63 -3.16 -7.74
C LYS A 2 -13.51 -2.74 -6.79
N TYR A 3 -12.56 -3.65 -6.52
CA TYR A 3 -11.35 -3.39 -5.74
C TYR A 3 -10.15 -4.19 -6.26
N LEU A 4 -8.98 -3.56 -6.29
CA LEU A 4 -7.66 -4.13 -6.56
C LEU A 4 -6.74 -3.76 -5.39
N SER A 5 -6.50 -4.75 -4.52
CA SER A 5 -5.62 -4.59 -3.36
C SER A 5 -4.22 -5.08 -3.66
N MET A 6 -3.28 -4.14 -3.83
CA MET A 6 -1.88 -4.41 -4.16
C MET A 6 -0.99 -3.35 -3.49
N GLY A 7 0.28 -3.67 -3.28
CA GLY A 7 1.23 -2.73 -2.70
C GLY A 7 1.27 -2.79 -1.17
N MET A 8 2.49 -2.74 -0.64
CA MET A 8 2.78 -2.59 0.78
C MET A 8 3.64 -1.34 1.01
N THR A 9 4.08 -1.06 2.24
CA THR A 9 4.90 0.12 2.59
C THR A 9 6.00 0.46 1.57
N ASN A 10 6.70 -0.55 1.03
CA ASN A 10 7.83 -0.35 0.11
C ASN A 10 7.45 -0.38 -1.38
N SER A 11 6.19 -0.67 -1.73
CA SER A 11 5.74 -0.86 -3.12
C SER A 11 4.45 -0.14 -3.49
N TYR A 12 3.84 0.62 -2.56
CA TYR A 12 2.55 1.27 -2.80
C TYR A 12 2.56 2.24 -3.98
N LYS A 13 3.71 2.88 -4.27
CA LYS A 13 3.84 3.79 -5.42
C LYS A 13 3.70 3.06 -6.76
N VAL A 14 4.46 1.98 -6.94
CA VAL A 14 4.33 1.11 -8.12
C VAL A 14 2.93 0.50 -8.19
N ALA A 15 2.36 0.08 -7.05
CA ALA A 15 1.00 -0.45 -7.04
C ALA A 15 -0.04 0.56 -7.55
N ILE A 16 0.11 1.86 -7.24
CA ILE A 16 -0.75 2.91 -7.78
C ILE A 16 -0.56 3.05 -9.30
N GLU A 17 0.69 3.01 -9.78
CA GLU A 17 1.01 3.05 -11.22
C GLU A 17 0.40 1.85 -11.99
N GLU A 18 0.37 0.68 -11.36
CA GLU A 18 -0.26 -0.55 -11.88
C GLU A 18 -1.79 -0.62 -11.69
N GLY A 19 -2.41 0.45 -11.16
CA GLY A 19 -3.86 0.59 -11.07
C GLY A 19 -4.51 0.09 -9.77
N ALA A 20 -3.75 -0.12 -8.71
CA ALA A 20 -4.30 -0.48 -7.40
C ALA A 20 -5.20 0.64 -6.85
N ASN A 21 -6.33 0.25 -6.26
CA ASN A 21 -7.24 1.17 -5.59
C ASN A 21 -7.35 0.91 -4.07
N ILE A 22 -6.61 -0.07 -3.56
CA ILE A 22 -6.35 -0.31 -2.14
C ILE A 22 -4.87 -0.68 -1.99
N VAL A 23 -4.16 -0.01 -1.07
CA VAL A 23 -2.77 -0.32 -0.68
C VAL A 23 -2.71 -0.64 0.82
N ARG A 24 -1.70 -1.40 1.26
CA ARG A 24 -1.57 -1.83 2.66
C ARG A 24 -0.35 -1.16 3.30
N ILE A 25 -0.55 -0.22 4.21
CA ILE A 25 0.55 0.49 4.86
C ILE A 25 0.55 0.15 6.36
N GLY A 26 1.66 -0.40 6.84
CA GLY A 26 1.85 -0.77 8.25
C GLY A 26 2.99 0.04 8.84
N THR A 27 4.22 -0.38 8.57
CA THR A 27 5.46 0.24 9.08
C THR A 27 5.46 1.77 8.93
N MET A 28 5.16 2.34 7.76
CA MET A 28 5.18 3.82 7.61
C MET A 28 4.13 4.56 8.48
N ILE A 29 3.08 3.88 8.95
CA ILE A 29 2.11 4.43 9.89
C ILE A 29 2.52 4.18 11.35
N PHE A 30 3.08 3.00 11.65
CA PHE A 30 3.27 2.49 13.01
C PHE A 30 4.74 2.26 13.42
N ASP A 31 5.73 2.70 12.63
CA ASP A 31 7.17 2.43 12.89
C ASP A 31 7.63 2.93 14.27
N GLY A 32 6.96 3.96 14.80
CA GLY A 32 7.24 4.57 16.10
C GLY A 32 6.49 3.98 17.29
N GLU A 33 5.76 2.87 17.14
CA GLU A 33 5.01 2.22 18.24
C GLU A 33 5.82 1.14 19.00
N ASN A 34 7.13 1.02 18.74
CA ASN A 34 8.03 0.13 19.50
C ASN A 34 8.90 0.89 20.51
#